data_AF-A0A9J6BKJ2-F1
#
_entry.id   AF-A0A9J6BKJ2-F1
#
_cell.length_a   1.000
_cell.length_b   1.000
_cell.length_c   1.000
_cell.angle_alpha   90.00
_cell.angle_beta   90.00
_cell.angle_gamma   90.00
#
_symmetry.space_group_name_H-M   'P 1'
#
loop_
_entity.id
_entity.type
_entity.pdbx_description
1 polymer ?
#
loop_
_entity_poly.entity_id
_entity_poly.type
_entity_poly.pdbx_seq_one_letter_code
_entity_poly.pdbx_strand_id
1 'polypeptide(L)'
;MNLPIIGAMLKQACCHKDFNYIMDILYIMKNLNLKPNEKIFETLDTFIIGCNFLKKKDNKNVPLNFRKNVKKFKEDLAKWKADMGINPNQTKEEMKILKEKPWDQFQEIQPEGFEETKKARHRRKPFKHIKKIKIKNELVSIESKQE
;
A
#
# COMPACT_ATOMS: atom_id res chain seq x y z
N MET A 1 14.09 -14.43 -0.04
CA MET A 1 13.74 -13.07 -0.53
C MET A 1 12.62 -12.52 0.34
N ASN A 2 12.61 -11.23 0.68
CA ASN A 2 11.67 -10.66 1.66
C ASN A 2 10.51 -9.89 0.97
N LEU A 3 9.31 -9.97 1.53
CA LEU A 3 8.07 -9.37 0.99
C LEU A 3 8.17 -7.84 0.75
N PRO A 4 8.88 -7.03 1.56
CA PRO A 4 9.10 -5.61 1.28
C PRO A 4 9.93 -5.35 0.02
N ILE A 5 10.92 -6.22 -0.27
CA ILE A 5 11.76 -6.11 -1.47
C ILE A 5 10.90 -6.35 -2.71
N ILE A 6 10.07 -7.40 -2.67
CA ILE A 6 9.09 -7.70 -3.73
C ILE A 6 8.13 -6.53 -3.91
N GLY A 7 7.59 -5.97 -2.82
CA GLY A 7 6.71 -4.81 -2.87
C GLY A 7 7.37 -3.58 -3.50
N ALA A 8 8.66 -3.34 -3.23
CA ALA A 8 9.41 -2.24 -3.83
C ALA A 8 9.64 -2.46 -5.34
N MET A 9 10.08 -3.66 -5.73
CA MET A 9 10.26 -4.04 -7.14
C MET A 9 8.95 -3.91 -7.92
N LEU A 10 7.84 -4.37 -7.32
CA LEU A 10 6.51 -4.29 -7.92
C LEU A 10 6.08 -2.84 -8.15
N LYS A 11 6.29 -1.95 -7.18
CA LYS A 11 5.99 -0.52 -7.34
C LYS A 11 6.79 0.12 -8.45
N GLN A 12 8.08 -0.20 -8.54
CA GLN A 12 8.94 0.28 -9.62
C GLN A 12 8.44 -0.20 -10.99
N ALA A 13 8.14 -1.50 -11.11
CA ALA A 13 7.61 -2.08 -12.34
C ALA A 13 6.28 -1.43 -12.77
N CYS A 14 5.36 -1.19 -11.82
CA CYS A 14 4.10 -0.47 -12.05
C CYS A 14 4.32 0.98 -12.52
N CYS A 15 5.34 1.67 -12.00
CA CYS A 15 5.67 3.04 -12.43
C CYS A 15 6.10 3.08 -13.91
N HIS A 16 6.95 2.13 -14.31
CA HIS A 16 7.44 1.99 -15.69
C HIS A 16 6.42 1.33 -16.64
N LYS A 17 5.31 0.79 -16.11
CA LYS A 17 4.30 0.04 -16.87
C LYS A 17 4.87 -1.18 -17.58
N ASP A 18 5.86 -1.81 -16.97
CA ASP A 18 6.46 -3.04 -17.48
C ASP A 18 5.62 -4.25 -17.06
N PHE A 19 4.67 -4.63 -17.91
CA PHE A 19 3.75 -5.73 -17.64
C PHE A 19 4.45 -7.08 -17.48
N ASN A 20 5.52 -7.32 -18.22
CA ASN A 20 6.25 -8.58 -18.16
C ASN A 20 6.98 -8.67 -16.83
N TYR A 21 7.69 -7.61 -16.44
CA TYR A 21 8.40 -7.59 -15.18
C TYR A 21 7.47 -7.68 -13.98
N ILE A 22 6.28 -7.05 -14.03
CA ILE A 22 5.25 -7.24 -12.99
C ILE A 22 4.89 -8.72 -12.86
N MET A 23 4.63 -9.42 -13.97
CA MET A 23 4.28 -10.84 -13.93
C MET A 23 5.43 -11.71 -13.42
N ASP A 24 6.67 -11.43 -13.82
CA ASP A 24 7.85 -12.14 -13.32
C ASP A 24 7.97 -12.04 -11.80
N ILE A 25 7.75 -10.84 -11.25
CA ILE A 25 7.73 -10.62 -9.79
C ILE A 25 6.63 -11.46 -9.13
N LEU A 26 5.43 -11.53 -9.71
CA LEU A 26 4.32 -12.34 -9.19
C LEU A 26 4.62 -13.85 -9.26
N TYR A 27 5.29 -14.31 -10.31
CA TYR A 27 5.73 -15.69 -10.43
C TYR A 27 6.83 -16.04 -9.43
N ILE A 28 7.83 -15.16 -9.23
CA ILE A 28 8.84 -15.32 -8.19
C ILE A 28 8.18 -15.44 -6.82
N MET A 29 7.19 -14.59 -6.54
CA MET A 29 6.45 -14.63 -5.27
C MET A 29 5.70 -15.95 -5.08
N LYS A 30 5.09 -16.49 -6.14
CA LYS A 30 4.45 -17.82 -6.14
C LYS A 30 5.48 -18.94 -5.90
N ASN A 31 6.59 -18.92 -6.62
CA ASN A 31 7.63 -19.96 -6.53
C ASN A 31 8.28 -20.01 -5.15
N LEU A 32 8.42 -18.86 -4.49
CA LEU A 32 8.91 -18.76 -3.13
C LEU A 32 7.83 -19.02 -2.06
N ASN A 33 6.61 -19.40 -2.48
CA ASN A 33 5.44 -19.62 -1.64
C ASN A 33 5.16 -18.45 -0.68
N LEU A 34 5.41 -17.23 -1.14
CA LEU A 34 5.23 -16.02 -0.34
C LEU A 34 3.78 -15.55 -0.47
N LYS A 35 3.09 -15.47 0.66
CA LYS A 35 1.72 -14.95 0.71
C LYS A 35 1.73 -13.44 0.43
N PRO A 36 0.99 -12.95 -0.58
CA PRO A 36 0.92 -11.51 -0.86
C PRO A 36 0.24 -10.77 0.30
N ASN A 37 0.72 -9.57 0.61
CA ASN A 37 0.07 -8.70 1.58
C ASN A 37 -0.98 -7.79 0.91
N GLU A 38 -1.81 -7.17 1.73
CA GLU A 38 -2.82 -6.18 1.30
C GLU A 38 -2.22 -5.06 0.44
N LYS A 39 -1.03 -4.55 0.79
CA LYS A 39 -0.36 -3.47 0.05
C LYS A 39 0.02 -3.88 -1.38
N ILE A 40 0.36 -5.15 -1.62
CA ILE A 40 0.67 -5.68 -2.94
C ILE A 40 -0.60 -5.64 -3.81
N PHE A 41 -1.74 -6.09 -3.27
CA PHE A 41 -3.02 -6.00 -3.98
C PHE A 41 -3.43 -4.56 -4.27
N GLU A 42 -3.32 -3.66 -3.29
CA GLU A 42 -3.60 -2.24 -3.49
C GLU A 42 -2.74 -1.63 -4.60
N THR A 43 -1.46 -2.02 -4.67
CA THR A 43 -0.54 -1.57 -5.72
C THR A 43 -0.98 -2.07 -7.10
N LEU A 44 -1.37 -3.33 -7.20
CA LEU A 44 -1.86 -3.94 -8.45
C LEU A 44 -3.19 -3.33 -8.90
N ASP A 45 -4.13 -3.12 -7.98
CA ASP A 45 -5.44 -2.52 -8.29
C ASP A 45 -5.28 -1.07 -8.73
N THR A 46 -4.44 -0.29 -8.05
CA THR A 46 -4.12 1.09 -8.45
C THR A 46 -3.50 1.13 -9.84
N PHE A 47 -2.60 0.20 -10.15
CA PHE A 47 -2.01 0.07 -11.48
C PHE A 47 -3.06 -0.25 -12.55
N ILE A 48 -3.98 -1.18 -12.28
CA ILE A 48 -5.08 -1.53 -13.20
C ILE A 48 -6.00 -0.33 -13.43
N ILE A 49 -6.35 0.42 -12.40
CA ILE A 49 -7.15 1.66 -12.51
C ILE A 49 -6.43 2.66 -13.42
N GLY A 50 -5.14 2.88 -13.20
CA GLY A 50 -4.31 3.75 -14.04
C GLY A 50 -4.28 3.31 -15.51
N CYS A 51 -4.12 2.00 -15.77
CA CYS A 51 -4.16 1.45 -17.12
C CYS A 51 -5.53 1.63 -17.79
N ASN A 52 -6.63 1.43 -17.04
CA ASN A 52 -7.98 1.63 -17.54
C ASN A 52 -8.27 3.10 -17.86
N PHE A 53 -7.78 4.02 -17.04
CA PHE A 53 -7.89 5.45 -17.28
C PHE A 53 -7.19 5.86 -18.59
N LEU A 54 -5.97 5.36 -18.81
CA LEU A 54 -5.24 5.56 -20.06
C LEU A 54 -5.94 4.93 -21.27
N LYS A 55 -6.64 3.81 -21.09
CA LYS A 55 -7.43 3.16 -22.14
C LYS A 55 -8.70 3.93 -22.50
N LYS A 56 -9.37 4.55 -21.52
CA LYS A 56 -10.65 5.28 -21.67
C LYS A 56 -10.48 6.67 -22.27
N LYS A 57 -9.39 7.37 -21.97
CA LYS A 57 -9.02 8.56 -22.75
C LYS A 57 -8.76 8.05 -24.16
N ASP A 58 -9.54 8.49 -25.14
CA ASP A 58 -9.27 8.32 -26.58
C ASP A 58 -8.00 9.11 -27.00
N ASN A 59 -6.91 8.87 -26.28
CA ASN A 59 -5.59 9.31 -26.67
C ASN A 59 -5.23 8.47 -27.89
N LYS A 60 -5.34 9.09 -29.06
CA LYS A 60 -4.75 8.62 -30.32
C LYS A 60 -3.26 8.25 -30.16
N ASN A 61 -2.62 8.73 -29.09
CA ASN A 61 -1.22 8.49 -28.72
C ASN A 61 -0.98 7.24 -27.86
N VAL A 62 -2.00 6.46 -27.49
CA VAL A 62 -1.78 5.19 -26.76
C VAL A 62 -1.44 4.10 -27.78
N PRO A 63 -0.25 3.47 -27.71
CA PRO A 63 0.13 2.43 -28.65
C PRO A 63 -0.86 1.26 -28.63
N LEU A 64 -1.19 0.71 -29.80
CA LEU A 64 -2.09 -0.46 -29.89
C LEU A 64 -1.59 -1.64 -29.04
N ASN A 65 -0.26 -1.82 -29.00
CA ASN A 65 0.41 -2.84 -28.19
C ASN A 65 0.13 -2.66 -26.69
N PHE A 66 0.01 -1.43 -26.20
CA PHE A 66 -0.33 -1.18 -24.80
C PHE A 66 -1.70 -1.74 -24.44
N ARG A 67 -2.71 -1.55 -25.30
CA ARG A 67 -4.07 -2.07 -25.08
C ARG A 67 -4.10 -3.60 -25.05
N LYS A 68 -3.34 -4.24 -25.96
CA LYS A 68 -3.18 -5.70 -25.99
C LYS A 68 -2.48 -6.20 -24.72
N ASN A 69 -1.39 -5.56 -24.32
CA ASN A 69 -0.63 -5.92 -23.13
C ASN A 69 -1.46 -5.79 -21.86
N VAL A 70 -2.26 -4.73 -21.71
CA VAL A 70 -3.19 -4.58 -20.56
C VAL A 70 -4.23 -5.69 -20.53
N LYS A 71 -4.77 -6.10 -21.68
CA LYS A 71 -5.74 -7.21 -21.74
C LYS A 71 -5.09 -8.51 -21.29
N LYS A 72 -3.95 -8.86 -21.88
CA LYS A 72 -3.17 -10.06 -21.53
C LYS A 72 -2.78 -10.06 -20.05
N PHE A 73 -2.26 -8.95 -19.55
CA PHE A 73 -1.88 -8.78 -18.15
C PHE A 73 -3.05 -9.07 -17.19
N LYS A 74 -4.27 -8.62 -17.50
CA LYS A 74 -5.44 -8.91 -16.66
C LYS A 74 -5.80 -10.39 -16.64
N GLU A 75 -5.68 -11.07 -17.78
CA GLU A 75 -5.91 -12.51 -17.88
C GLU A 75 -4.86 -13.27 -17.07
N ASP A 76 -3.58 -12.92 -17.23
CA ASP A 76 -2.46 -13.53 -16.51
C ASP A 76 -2.55 -13.29 -14.99
N LEU A 77 -2.94 -12.07 -14.58
CA LEU A 77 -3.13 -11.72 -13.18
C LEU A 77 -4.32 -12.45 -12.56
N ALA A 78 -5.43 -12.62 -13.29
CA ALA A 78 -6.57 -13.41 -12.84
C ALA A 78 -6.18 -14.88 -12.63
N LYS A 79 -5.41 -15.45 -13.57
CA LYS A 79 -4.84 -16.80 -13.46
C LYS A 79 -3.93 -16.92 -12.24
N TRP A 80 -3.03 -15.95 -12.04
CA TRP A 80 -2.13 -15.94 -10.88
C TRP A 80 -2.90 -15.87 -9.55
N LYS A 81 -3.96 -15.05 -9.46
CA LYS A 81 -4.82 -15.00 -8.27
C LYS A 81 -5.49 -16.34 -7.99
N ALA A 82 -6.02 -16.99 -9.04
CA ALA A 82 -6.64 -18.31 -8.94
C ALA A 82 -5.64 -19.38 -8.49
N ASP A 83 -4.42 -19.38 -9.06
CA ASP A 83 -3.34 -20.30 -8.71
C ASP A 83 -2.91 -20.16 -7.23
N MET A 84 -3.00 -18.96 -6.67
CA MET A 84 -2.70 -18.68 -5.27
C MET A 84 -3.87 -18.99 -4.33
N GLY A 85 -5.01 -19.46 -4.86
CA GLY A 85 -6.22 -19.72 -4.07
C GLY A 85 -6.92 -18.47 -3.54
N ILE A 86 -6.64 -17.30 -4.13
CA ILE A 86 -7.24 -16.04 -3.70
C ILE A 86 -8.60 -15.92 -4.38
N ASN A 87 -9.68 -16.08 -3.62
CA ASN A 87 -11.00 -15.88 -4.18
C ASN A 87 -11.18 -14.39 -4.58
N PRO A 88 -11.73 -14.10 -5.78
CA PRO A 88 -11.98 -12.73 -6.22
C PRO A 88 -12.96 -11.97 -5.32
N ASN A 89 -13.72 -12.70 -4.50
CA ASN A 89 -14.69 -12.17 -3.54
C ASN A 89 -14.16 -12.15 -2.09
N GLN A 90 -12.89 -12.49 -1.81
CA GLN A 90 -12.38 -12.37 -0.44
C GLN A 90 -12.37 -10.89 -0.05
N THR A 91 -13.24 -10.56 0.90
CA THR A 91 -13.35 -9.22 1.44
C THR A 91 -12.03 -8.86 2.14
N LYS A 92 -11.67 -7.56 2.19
CA LYS A 92 -10.46 -7.07 2.90
C LYS A 92 -10.30 -7.63 4.32
N GLU A 93 -11.41 -8.01 4.95
CA GLU A 93 -11.45 -8.62 6.29
C GLU A 93 -10.85 -10.03 6.33
N GLU A 94 -11.05 -10.88 5.32
CA GLU A 94 -10.47 -12.23 5.25
C GLU A 94 -8.95 -12.16 5.10
N MET A 95 -8.44 -11.17 4.36
CA MET A 95 -6.99 -10.92 4.25
C MET A 95 -6.38 -10.39 5.55
N LYS A 96 -7.19 -9.80 6.43
CA LYS A 96 -6.76 -9.27 7.73
C LYS A 96 -6.57 -10.39 8.76
N ILE A 97 -7.35 -11.48 8.66
CA ILE A 97 -7.21 -12.68 9.50
C ILE A 97 -5.88 -13.40 9.20
N LEU A 98 -5.37 -13.31 7.97
CA LEU A 98 -4.06 -13.84 7.58
C LEU A 98 -2.86 -13.00 8.04
N LYS A 99 -3.06 -11.81 8.62
CA LYS A 99 -1.99 -11.08 9.29
C LYS A 99 -1.73 -11.77 10.63
N GLU A 100 -0.90 -12.81 10.61
CA GLU A 100 -0.15 -13.18 11.81
C GLU A 100 0.52 -11.91 12.32
N LYS A 101 0.14 -11.46 13.52
CA LYS A 101 0.85 -10.40 14.22
C LYS A 101 2.12 -11.07 14.73
N PRO A 102 3.30 -10.83 14.13
CA PRO A 102 4.50 -11.57 14.50
C PRO A 102 4.87 -11.34 15.97
N TRP A 103 4.46 -10.18 16.51
CA TRP A 103 4.62 -9.80 17.90
C TRP A 103 3.77 -10.62 18.88
N ASP A 104 2.67 -11.24 18.43
CA ASP A 104 1.81 -12.06 19.29
C ASP A 104 2.54 -13.36 19.71
N GLN A 105 3.50 -13.84 18.91
CA GLN A 105 4.36 -14.99 19.27
C GLN A 105 5.29 -14.70 20.46
N PHE A 106 5.53 -13.43 20.75
CA PHE A 106 6.40 -12.96 21.84
C PHE A 106 5.61 -12.42 23.03
N GLN A 107 4.28 -12.45 23.00
CA GLN A 107 3.45 -12.07 24.15
C GLN A 107 3.39 -13.25 25.12
N GLU A 108 3.94 -13.09 26.32
CA GLU A 108 3.78 -14.06 27.39
C GLU A 108 2.31 -14.09 27.86
N ILE A 109 1.78 -15.31 28.08
CA ILE A 109 0.47 -15.52 28.69
C ILE A 109 0.54 -14.90 30.09
N GLN A 110 -0.18 -13.80 30.29
CA GLN A 110 -0.20 -13.12 31.59
C GLN A 110 -0.90 -14.03 32.61
N PRO A 111 -0.31 -14.23 33.81
CA PRO A 111 -0.93 -15.04 34.85
C PRO A 111 -2.24 -14.41 35.34
N GLU A 112 -3.15 -15.25 35.82
CA GLU A 112 -4.42 -14.83 36.38
C GLU A 112 -4.19 -13.91 37.60
N GLY A 113 -4.65 -12.66 37.51
CA GLY A 113 -4.41 -11.62 38.52
C GLY A 113 -3.46 -10.49 38.08
N PHE A 114 -2.98 -10.48 36.84
CA PHE A 114 -2.18 -9.37 36.31
C PHE A 114 -3.03 -8.10 36.12
N GLU A 115 -2.82 -7.06 36.94
CA GLU A 115 -3.42 -5.75 36.71
C GLU A 115 -2.76 -5.07 35.49
N GLU A 116 -3.57 -4.66 34.51
CA GLU A 116 -3.08 -3.88 33.39
C GLU A 116 -2.44 -2.58 33.90
N THR A 117 -1.11 -2.43 33.72
CA THR A 117 -0.43 -1.17 34.00
C THR A 117 -1.12 -0.05 33.23
N LYS A 118 -1.74 0.90 33.95
CA LYS A 118 -2.46 2.04 33.38
C LYS A 118 -1.51 2.76 32.42
N LYS A 119 -1.78 2.68 31.11
CA LYS A 119 -0.99 3.38 30.09
C LYS A 119 -1.01 4.86 30.43
N ALA A 120 0.15 5.42 30.76
CA ALA A 120 0.31 6.84 30.94
C ALA A 120 -0.15 7.52 29.64
N ARG A 121 -1.28 8.26 29.70
CA ARG A 121 -1.70 9.07 28.56
C ARG A 121 -0.59 10.09 28.30
N HIS A 122 0.17 9.90 27.24
CA HIS A 122 1.09 10.92 26.76
C HIS A 122 0.28 12.20 26.52
N ARG A 123 0.57 13.24 27.32
CA ARG A 123 -0.02 14.57 27.09
C ARG A 123 0.41 15.02 25.70
N ARG A 124 -0.54 15.13 24.77
CA ARG A 124 -0.28 15.74 23.47
C ARG A 124 0.09 17.20 23.71
N LYS A 125 1.24 17.63 23.18
CA LYS A 125 1.61 19.06 23.23
C LYS A 125 0.56 19.86 22.45
N PRO A 126 0.05 20.98 22.97
CA PRO A 126 -0.91 21.80 22.26
C PRO A 126 -0.27 22.31 20.96
N PHE A 127 -1.00 22.15 19.85
CA PHE A 127 -0.56 22.60 18.54
C PHE A 127 -0.62 24.14 18.50
N LYS A 128 0.53 24.81 18.35
CA LYS A 128 0.57 26.27 18.22
C LYS A 128 0.01 26.66 16.85
N HIS A 129 -1.16 27.30 16.81
CA HIS A 129 -1.70 27.84 15.56
C HIS A 129 -1.05 29.20 15.27
N ILE A 130 -0.28 29.28 14.18
CA ILE A 130 0.21 30.55 13.66
C ILE A 130 -0.95 31.20 12.90
N LYS A 131 -1.55 32.25 13.48
CA LYS A 131 -2.53 33.08 12.78
C LYS A 131 -1.81 33.79 11.63
N LYS A 132 -2.20 33.51 10.38
CA LYS A 132 -1.71 34.27 9.22
C LYS A 132 -2.40 35.63 9.22
N ILE A 133 -1.67 36.67 9.61
CA ILE A 133 -2.12 38.05 9.45
C ILE A 133 -1.82 38.45 8.00
N LYS A 134 -2.82 38.98 7.30
CA LYS A 134 -2.65 39.50 5.94
C LYS A 134 -2.04 40.89 6.06
N ILE A 135 -0.70 40.95 6.01
CA ILE A 135 0.03 42.22 6.01
C ILE A 135 -0.08 42.80 4.59
N LYS A 136 -0.76 43.94 4.46
CA LYS A 136 -0.60 44.79 3.29
C LYS A 136 0.74 45.50 3.47
N ASN A 137 1.73 45.02 2.73
CA ASN A 137 3.08 45.55 2.54
C ASN A 137 3.92 45.78 3.83
N GLU A 138 5.01 45.00 3.88
CA GLU A 138 6.25 45.20 4.63
C GLU A 138 6.38 44.65 6.07
N LEU A 139 7.61 44.23 6.33
CA LEU A 139 8.11 43.18 7.25
C LEU A 139 7.92 43.51 8.73
N VAL A 140 7.78 42.47 9.59
CA VAL A 140 8.63 42.18 10.78
C VAL A 140 8.18 40.85 11.40
N SER A 141 9.14 39.97 11.73
CA SER A 141 8.94 38.76 12.55
C SER A 141 8.96 39.12 14.03
N ILE A 142 7.89 38.79 14.77
CA ILE A 142 7.86 38.93 16.24
C ILE A 142 7.61 37.54 16.85
N GLU A 143 8.60 37.02 17.56
CA GLU A 143 8.43 35.85 18.41
C GLU A 143 7.83 36.28 19.75
N SER A 144 6.57 35.93 20.01
CA SER A 144 6.02 36.03 21.36
C SER A 144 6.43 34.81 22.18
N LYS A 145 7.42 35.01 23.05
CA LYS A 145 7.57 34.22 24.29
C LYS A 145 6.46 34.63 25.26
N GLN A 146 5.77 33.66 25.83
CA GLN A 146 4.99 33.86 27.05
C GLN A 146 5.46 32.84 28.07
N GLU A 147 5.78 33.37 29.26
CA GLU A 147 6.05 32.66 30.52
C GLU A 147 4.87 31.78 30.96
#